data_AF-A0A1J3FCQ3-F1
#
_entry.id   AF-A0A1J3FCQ3-F1
#
_cell.length_a   1.000
_cell.length_b   1.000
_cell.length_c   1.000
_cell.angle_alpha   90.00
_cell.angle_beta   90.00
_cell.angle_gamma   90.00
#
_symmetry.space_group_name_H-M   'P 1'
#
loop_
_entity.id
_entity.type
_entity.pdbx_description
1 polymer ?
#
loop_
_entity_poly.entity_id
_entity_poly.type
_entity_poly.pdbx_seq_one_letter_code
_entity_poly.pdbx_strand_id
1 'polypeptide(L)'
;TKEVPPNEFTFAVLLNSVAELSLLKHGDLLHGLVVKSGFRSHVMVGNALVNMYAKSGSIEDSWKAFSSMTFRDIVSWNTMICGFSHHGF
;
A
#
# COMPACT_ATOMS: atom_id res chain seq x y z
N THR A 1 -5.37 -10.81 -29.11
CA THR A 1 -6.10 -10.33 -27.90
C THR A 1 -5.55 -8.96 -27.55
N LYS A 2 -6.40 -7.94 -27.32
CA LYS A 2 -5.92 -6.62 -26.87
C LYS A 2 -5.49 -6.73 -25.40
N GLU A 3 -4.27 -6.30 -25.08
CA GLU A 3 -3.83 -6.18 -23.69
C GLU A 3 -4.59 -5.04 -23.01
N VAL A 4 -5.08 -5.29 -21.80
CA VAL A 4 -5.71 -4.27 -20.96
C VAL A 4 -4.64 -3.72 -20.02
N PRO A 5 -4.36 -2.40 -20.02
CA PRO A 5 -3.33 -1.83 -19.18
C PRO A 5 -3.70 -1.95 -17.68
N PRO A 6 -2.70 -2.08 -16.79
CA PRO A 6 -2.95 -2.04 -15.35
C PRO A 6 -3.66 -0.74 -14.92
N ASN A 7 -4.54 -0.87 -13.95
CA ASN A 7 -5.23 0.23 -13.30
C ASN A 7 -5.01 0.20 -11.77
N GLU A 8 -5.59 1.16 -11.05
CA GLU A 8 -5.48 1.28 -9.61
C GLU A 8 -5.90 0.01 -8.87
N PHE A 9 -6.91 -0.70 -9.38
CA PHE A 9 -7.38 -1.98 -8.81
C PHE A 9 -6.32 -3.08 -8.95
N THR A 10 -5.62 -3.13 -10.08
CA THR A 10 -4.54 -4.09 -10.31
C THR A 10 -3.46 -3.95 -9.24
N PHE A 11 -3.02 -2.72 -8.98
CA PHE A 11 -2.00 -2.44 -7.96
C PHE A 11 -2.50 -2.71 -6.54
N ALA A 12 -3.72 -2.30 -6.20
CA ALA A 12 -4.27 -2.53 -4.88
C ALA A 12 -4.37 -4.03 -4.55
N VAL A 13 -4.80 -4.84 -5.51
CA VAL A 13 -4.85 -6.31 -5.34
C VAL A 13 -3.45 -6.87 -5.14
N LEU A 14 -2.48 -6.53 -6.00
CA LEU A 14 -1.11 -7.04 -5.90
C LEU A 14 -0.46 -6.67 -4.56
N LEU A 15 -0.60 -5.42 -4.12
CA LEU A 15 -0.08 -4.95 -2.85
C LEU A 15 -0.71 -5.69 -1.65
N ASN A 16 -2.02 -5.89 -1.67
CA ASN A 16 -2.69 -6.64 -0.62
C ASN A 16 -2.29 -8.13 -0.61
N SER A 17 -2.12 -8.75 -1.78
CA SER A 17 -1.59 -10.13 -1.85
C SER A 17 -0.18 -10.24 -1.26
N VAL A 18 0.69 -9.25 -1.54
CA VAL A 18 2.02 -9.17 -0.93
C VAL A 18 1.95 -8.95 0.59
N ALA A 19 0.98 -8.15 1.05
CA ALA A 19 0.73 -7.92 2.47
C ALA A 19 0.40 -9.21 3.22
N GLU A 20 -0.52 -10.03 2.70
CA GLU A 20 -0.89 -11.31 3.32
C GLU A 20 0.26 -12.32 3.36
N LEU A 21 1.16 -12.25 2.38
CA LEU A 21 2.35 -13.10 2.32
C LEU A 21 3.56 -12.52 3.07
N SER A 22 3.43 -11.33 3.66
CA SER A 22 4.51 -10.61 4.37
C SER A 22 5.79 -10.44 3.54
N LEU A 23 5.65 -10.24 2.21
CA LEU A 23 6.78 -10.21 1.27
C LEU A 23 7.33 -8.80 1.07
N LEU A 24 7.94 -8.21 2.11
CA LEU A 24 8.42 -6.81 2.11
C LEU A 24 9.24 -6.43 0.86
N LYS A 25 10.21 -7.26 0.47
CA LYS A 25 11.06 -7.01 -0.71
C LYS A 25 10.27 -6.90 -2.01
N HIS A 26 9.21 -7.71 -2.18
CA HIS A 26 8.33 -7.61 -3.35
C HIS A 26 7.41 -6.39 -3.25
N GLY A 27 7.02 -6.03 -2.03
CA GLY A 27 6.31 -4.79 -1.72
C GLY A 27 7.06 -3.55 -2.17
N ASP A 28 8.36 -3.48 -1.91
CA ASP A 28 9.21 -2.36 -2.34
C ASP A 28 9.31 -2.25 -3.87
N LEU A 29 9.43 -3.40 -4.55
CA LEU A 29 9.43 -3.44 -6.02
C LEU A 29 8.08 -2.97 -6.58
N LEU A 30 6.97 -3.43 -6.01
CA LEU A 30 5.62 -3.00 -6.40
C LEU A 30 5.39 -1.51 -6.11
N HIS A 31 5.86 -1.00 -4.98
CA HIS A 31 5.78 0.42 -4.67
C HIS A 31 6.55 1.25 -5.72
N GLY A 32 7.77 0.83 -6.08
CA GLY A 32 8.51 1.46 -7.18
C GLY A 32 7.74 1.44 -8.51
N LEU A 33 7.05 0.33 -8.82
CA LEU A 33 6.21 0.23 -10.02
C LEU A 33 4.99 1.15 -9.94
N VAL A 34 4.30 1.23 -8.80
CA VAL A 34 3.18 2.17 -8.56
C VAL A 34 3.60 3.61 -8.82
N VAL A 35 4.79 4.01 -8.35
CA VAL A 35 5.33 5.35 -8.56
C VAL A 35 5.62 5.58 -10.05
N LYS A 36 6.31 4.64 -10.71
CA LYS A 36 6.64 4.73 -12.14
C LYS A 36 5.40 4.77 -13.05
N SER A 37 4.34 4.06 -12.65
CA SER A 37 3.08 4.00 -13.39
C SER A 37 2.11 5.15 -13.06
N GLY A 38 2.47 6.06 -12.14
CA GLY A 38 1.67 7.24 -11.82
C GLY A 38 0.48 6.99 -10.89
N PHE A 39 0.37 5.81 -10.28
CA PHE A 39 -0.78 5.44 -9.45
C PHE A 39 -0.65 5.85 -7.97
N ARG A 40 0.49 6.44 -7.57
CA ARG A 40 0.75 6.84 -6.18
C ARG A 40 -0.31 7.77 -5.59
N SER A 41 -0.87 8.67 -6.39
CA SER A 41 -1.87 9.66 -5.93
C SER A 41 -3.27 9.08 -5.72
N HIS A 42 -3.53 7.84 -6.13
CA HIS A 42 -4.83 7.20 -5.94
C HIS A 42 -4.96 6.74 -4.48
N VAL A 43 -5.99 7.24 -3.79
CA VAL A 43 -6.24 6.93 -2.36
C VAL A 43 -6.30 5.42 -2.09
N MET A 44 -6.92 4.66 -2.99
CA MET A 44 -7.03 3.20 -2.87
C MET A 44 -5.65 2.51 -2.91
N VAL A 45 -4.76 2.97 -3.79
CA VAL A 45 -3.40 2.43 -3.90
C VAL A 45 -2.55 2.86 -2.70
N GLY A 46 -2.74 4.10 -2.22
CA GLY A 46 -2.14 4.58 -0.98
C GLY A 46 -2.52 3.71 0.22
N ASN A 47 -3.82 3.43 0.39
CA ASN A 47 -4.31 2.54 1.45
C ASN A 47 -3.70 1.13 1.35
N ALA A 48 -3.57 0.59 0.14
CA ALA A 48 -2.94 -0.71 -0.07
C ALA A 48 -1.43 -0.70 0.24
N LEU A 49 -0.71 0.38 -0.06
CA LEU A 49 0.70 0.54 0.32
C LEU A 49 0.87 0.60 1.84
N VAL A 50 0.04 1.38 2.54
CA VAL A 50 0.04 1.48 4.01
C VAL A 50 -0.20 0.10 4.63
N ASN A 51 -1.22 -0.61 4.18
CA ASN A 51 -1.53 -1.97 4.64
C ASN A 51 -0.38 -2.95 4.36
N MET A 52 0.19 -2.90 3.15
CA MET A 52 1.29 -3.77 2.74
C MET A 52 2.51 -3.61 3.63
N TYR A 53 2.96 -2.37 3.86
CA TYR A 53 4.11 -2.13 4.74
C TYR A 53 3.84 -2.54 6.19
N ALA A 54 2.65 -2.20 6.73
CA ALA A 54 2.28 -2.55 8.09
C ALA A 54 2.28 -4.07 8.31
N LYS A 55 1.63 -4.83 7.41
CA LYS A 55 1.58 -6.30 7.51
C LYS A 55 2.92 -6.98 7.19
N SER A 56 3.76 -6.36 6.36
CA SER A 56 5.08 -6.90 6.00
C SER A 56 6.17 -6.56 7.02
N GLY A 57 5.80 -6.05 8.20
CA GLY A 57 6.73 -5.84 9.31
C GLY A 57 7.47 -4.50 9.31
N SER A 58 7.07 -3.53 8.48
CA SER A 58 7.66 -2.18 8.48
C SER A 58 6.59 -1.12 8.77
N ILE A 59 6.35 -0.86 10.06
CA ILE A 59 5.37 0.15 10.49
C ILE A 59 5.87 1.57 10.17
N GLU A 60 7.17 1.79 10.19
CA GLU A 60 7.80 3.06 9.84
C GLU A 60 7.57 3.42 8.37
N ASP A 61 7.70 2.46 7.45
CA ASP A 61 7.44 2.72 6.03
C ASP A 61 5.94 2.81 5.74
N SER A 62 5.11 2.09 6.50
CA SER A 62 3.65 2.28 6.48
C SER A 62 3.26 3.72 6.85
N TRP A 63 3.85 4.25 7.93
CA TRP A 63 3.65 5.63 8.35
C TRP A 63 4.16 6.64 7.32
N LYS A 64 5.32 6.41 6.70
CA LYS A 64 5.83 7.27 5.61
C LYS A 64 4.89 7.26 4.41
N ALA A 65 4.39 6.09 4.01
CA ALA A 65 3.43 5.96 2.92
C ALA A 65 2.15 6.77 3.23
N PHE A 66 1.56 6.56 4.41
CA PHE A 66 0.37 7.26 4.91
C PHE A 66 0.55 8.77 4.96
N SER A 67 1.68 9.23 5.53
CA SER A 67 2.01 10.66 5.66
C SER A 67 2.19 11.33 4.31
N SER A 68 2.66 10.59 3.30
CA SER A 68 2.86 11.09 1.95
C SER A 68 1.61 11.13 1.07
N MET A 69 0.47 10.59 1.56
CA MET A 69 -0.81 10.64 0.83
C MET A 69 -1.35 12.08 0.80
N THR A 70 -1.74 12.55 -0.39
CA THR A 70 -2.36 13.87 -0.56
C THR A 70 -3.75 13.94 0.05
N PHE A 71 -4.52 12.87 -0.09
CA PHE A 71 -5.86 12.71 0.47
C PHE A 71 -5.92 11.41 1.27
N ARG A 72 -6.55 11.47 2.45
CA ARG A 72 -6.76 10.33 3.35
C ARG A 72 -8.23 10.22 3.66
N ASP A 73 -8.79 9.04 3.44
CA ASP A 73 -10.17 8.72 3.79
C ASP A 73 -10.23 7.95 5.11
N ILE A 74 -11.45 7.57 5.51
CA ILE A 74 -11.67 6.76 6.72
C ILE A 74 -10.91 5.43 6.68
N VAL A 75 -10.73 4.85 5.49
CA VAL A 75 -9.97 3.61 5.31
C VAL A 75 -8.49 3.87 5.60
N SER A 76 -7.91 4.97 5.10
CA SER A 76 -6.52 5.34 5.40
C SER A 76 -6.24 5.37 6.90
N TRP A 77 -7.08 6.06 7.66
CA TRP A 77 -6.93 6.19 9.11
C TRP A 77 -7.09 4.86 9.83
N ASN A 78 -8.13 4.10 9.48
CA ASN A 78 -8.38 2.79 10.07
C ASN A 78 -7.21 1.83 9.80
N THR A 79 -6.67 1.82 8.58
CA THR A 79 -5.52 0.99 8.22
C THR A 79 -4.29 1.34 9.07
N MET A 80 -4.00 2.63 9.27
CA MET A 80 -2.84 3.05 10.08
C MET A 80 -3.01 2.70 11.57
N ILE A 81 -4.21 2.93 12.12
CA ILE A 81 -4.53 2.60 13.53
C ILE A 81 -4.42 1.09 13.75
N CYS A 82 -5.00 0.27 12.86
CA CYS A 82 -4.85 -1.18 12.92
C CYS A 82 -3.38 -1.61 12.80
N GLY A 83 -2.61 -0.94 11.95
CA GLY A 83 -1.16 -1.14 11.84
C GLY A 83 -0.45 -0.95 13.18
N PHE A 84 -0.64 0.19 13.84
CA PHE A 84 -0.02 0.45 15.15
C PHE A 84 -0.45 -0.55 16.22
N SER A 85 -1.74 -0.89 16.28
CA SER A 85 -2.29 -1.88 17.22
C SER A 85 -1.62 -3.25 17.06
N HIS A 86 -1.41 -3.73 15.83
CA HIS A 86 -0.72 -5.00 15.57
C HIS A 86 0.76 -4.98 15.91
N HIS A 87 1.40 -3.80 15.93
CA HIS A 87 2.80 -3.62 16.29
C HIS A 87 3.00 -3.26 17.77
N GLY A 88 1.93 -3.19 18.57
CA GLY A 88 1.99 -3.04 20.03
C GLY A 88 2.20 -1.60 20.53
N PHE A 89 1.75 -0.61 19.75
CA PHE A 89 1.76 0.82 20.14
C PHE A 89 0.44 1.27 20.77
#